data_AF-A0A349Z9J7-F1
#
_entry.id   AF-A0A349Z9J7-F1
#
_cell.length_a   1.000
_cell.length_b   1.000
_cell.length_c   1.000
_cell.angle_alpha   90.00
_cell.angle_beta   90.00
_cell.angle_gamma   90.00
#
_symmetry.space_group_name_H-M   'P 1'
#
loop_
_entity.id
_entity.type
_entity.pdbx_description
1 polymer ?
#
loop_
_entity_poly.entity_id
_entity_poly.type
_entity_poly.pdbx_seq_one_letter_code
_entity_poly.pdbx_strand_id
1 'polypeptide(L)'
;MSQIKQVTQRLKQLLKEQGMTYKSLSEQLRLSEASIKRCFSQQSFTLERLEQVCEALGLTLSDVFIQLAQTQPRVSQLSHGQERELLENPRLLLAA
;
A
#
# COMPACT_ATOMS: atom_id res chain seq x y z
N MET A 1 3.75 -12.21 -1.26
CA MET A 1 4.90 -11.28 -1.14
C MET A 1 4.79 -10.50 0.18
N SER A 2 5.90 -10.14 0.82
CA SER A 2 5.86 -9.35 2.08
C SER A 2 5.19 -7.98 1.87
N GLN A 3 4.37 -7.55 2.84
CA GLN A 3 3.68 -6.25 2.82
C GLN A 3 4.67 -5.07 2.72
N ILE A 4 5.86 -5.18 3.33
CA ILE A 4 6.91 -4.13 3.23
C ILE A 4 7.34 -3.92 1.78
N LYS A 5 7.43 -5.00 0.99
CA LYS A 5 7.77 -4.89 -0.44
C LYS A 5 6.65 -4.20 -1.22
N GLN A 6 5.39 -4.52 -0.90
CA GLN A 6 4.22 -3.91 -1.53
C GLN A 6 4.15 -2.40 -1.24
N VAL A 7 4.35 -2.01 0.02
CA VAL A 7 4.46 -0.60 0.45
C VAL A 7 5.57 0.11 -0.30
N THR A 8 6.78 -0.45 -0.32
CA THR A 8 7.93 0.18 -1.00
C THR A 8 7.65 0.36 -2.50
N GLN A 9 6.99 -0.61 -3.13
CA GLN A 9 6.62 -0.53 -4.54
C GLN A 9 5.52 0.52 -4.79
N ARG A 10 4.51 0.59 -3.92
CA ARG A 10 3.44 1.61 -4.02
C ARG A 10 4.00 3.01 -3.87
N LEU A 11 4.91 3.24 -2.91
CA LEU A 11 5.58 4.53 -2.75
C LEU A 11 6.38 4.92 -4.01
N LYS A 12 7.07 3.99 -4.67
CA LYS A 12 7.73 4.27 -5.97
C LYS A 12 6.74 4.67 -7.06
N GLN A 13 5.58 4.02 -7.11
CA GLN A 13 4.53 4.35 -8.08
C GLN A 13 3.96 5.74 -7.81
N LEU A 14 3.65 6.06 -6.55
CA LEU A 14 3.17 7.38 -6.13
C LEU A 14 4.14 8.51 -6.48
N LEU A 15 5.44 8.31 -6.25
CA LEU A 15 6.48 9.26 -6.67
C LEU A 15 6.43 9.49 -8.18
N LYS A 16 6.30 8.43 -8.97
CA LYS A 16 6.19 8.52 -10.43
C LYS A 16 4.89 9.22 -10.87
N GLU A 17 3.76 8.89 -10.25
CA GLU A 17 2.44 9.48 -10.52
C GLU A 17 2.44 10.99 -10.27
N GLN A 18 3.15 11.45 -9.24
CA GLN A 18 3.29 12.87 -8.91
C GLN A 18 4.48 13.57 -9.60
N GLY A 19 5.23 12.86 -10.46
CA GLY A 19 6.44 13.41 -11.09
C GLY A 19 7.56 13.75 -10.09
N MET A 20 7.51 13.24 -8.87
CA MET A 20 8.49 13.48 -7.81
C MET A 20 9.72 12.60 -8.01
N THR A 21 10.89 13.23 -8.10
CA THR A 21 12.18 12.52 -8.24
C THR A 21 12.77 12.20 -6.86
N TYR A 22 13.72 11.27 -6.79
CA TYR A 22 14.48 11.07 -5.55
C TYR A 22 15.28 12.29 -5.13
N LYS A 23 15.71 13.13 -6.09
CA LYS A 23 16.38 14.39 -5.80
C LYS A 23 15.44 15.36 -5.06
N SER A 24 14.26 15.62 -5.62
CA SER A 24 13.28 16.52 -4.97
C SER A 24 12.81 15.96 -3.62
N LEU A 25 12.58 14.64 -3.53
CA LEU A 25 12.24 13.98 -2.27
C LEU A 25 13.37 14.17 -1.23
N SER A 26 14.63 14.02 -1.65
CA SER A 26 15.78 14.20 -0.76
C SER A 26 15.93 15.63 -0.25
N GLU A 27 15.63 16.63 -1.09
CA GLU A 27 15.63 18.05 -0.71
C GLU A 27 14.54 18.33 0.34
N GLN A 28 13.32 17.81 0.14
CA GLN A 28 12.20 17.98 1.07
C GLN A 28 12.45 17.30 2.43
N LEU A 29 13.04 16.10 2.42
CA LEU A 29 13.37 15.32 3.62
C LEU A 29 14.70 15.72 4.27
N ARG A 30 15.43 16.69 3.69
CA ARG A 30 16.78 17.11 4.12
C ARG A 30 17.75 15.93 4.26
N LEU A 31 17.73 15.03 3.27
CA LEU A 31 18.59 13.85 3.18
C LEU A 31 19.46 13.89 1.93
N SER A 32 20.51 13.06 1.89
CA SER A 32 21.19 12.80 0.62
C SER A 32 20.34 11.92 -0.29
N GLU A 33 20.40 12.18 -1.60
CA GLU A 33 19.75 11.34 -2.61
C GLU A 33 20.21 9.87 -2.50
N ALA A 34 21.48 9.64 -2.12
CA ALA A 34 22.02 8.31 -1.85
C ALA A 34 21.28 7.59 -0.71
N SER A 35 20.90 8.31 0.35
CA SER A 35 20.14 7.75 1.47
C SER A 35 18.72 7.37 1.05
N ILE A 36 18.07 8.21 0.25
CA ILE A 36 16.75 7.90 -0.34
C ILE A 36 16.85 6.64 -1.21
N LYS A 37 17.81 6.60 -2.15
CA LYS A 37 18.03 5.43 -3.01
C LYS A 37 18.28 4.16 -2.20
N ARG A 38 19.04 4.25 -1.10
CA ARG A 38 19.30 3.13 -0.19
C ARG A 38 18.01 2.62 0.47
N CYS A 39 17.18 3.50 1.01
CA CYS A 39 15.89 3.09 1.62
C CYS A 39 15.00 2.34 0.62
N PHE A 40 14.87 2.87 -0.60
CA PHE A 40 14.04 2.27 -1.65
C PHE A 40 14.63 1.01 -2.29
N SER A 41 15.96 0.84 -2.33
CA SER A 41 16.61 -0.37 -2.86
C SER A 41 16.62 -1.49 -1.84
N GLN A 42 16.88 -1.16 -0.58
CA GLN A 42 16.90 -2.13 0.53
C GLN A 42 15.50 -2.47 1.05
N GLN A 43 14.46 -1.72 0.62
CA GLN A 43 13.09 -1.88 1.10
C GLN A 43 13.01 -1.77 2.63
N SER A 44 13.82 -0.88 3.20
CA SER A 44 14.01 -0.72 4.63
C SER A 44 13.88 0.74 5.00
N PHE A 45 12.90 1.02 5.86
CA PHE A 45 12.57 2.34 6.37
C PHE A 45 12.42 2.21 7.89
N THR A 46 12.87 3.22 8.63
CA THR A 46 12.32 3.45 9.96
C THR A 46 10.85 3.88 9.81
N LEU A 47 10.01 3.69 10.83
CA LEU A 47 8.61 4.13 10.77
C LEU A 47 8.52 5.64 10.55
N GLU A 48 9.35 6.43 11.25
CA GLU A 48 9.45 7.88 11.05
C GLU A 48 9.81 8.23 9.59
N ARG A 49 10.76 7.51 8.98
CA ARG A 49 11.13 7.79 7.58
C ARG A 49 10.01 7.46 6.62
N LEU A 50 9.28 6.38 6.89
CA LEU A 50 8.13 5.98 6.09
C LEU A 50 7.02 7.05 6.16
N GLU A 51 6.74 7.56 7.36
CA GLU A 51 5.78 8.64 7.60
C GLU A 51 6.16 9.90 6.82
N GLN A 52 7.40 10.39 6.96
CA GLN A 52 7.84 11.59 6.27
C GLN A 52 7.80 11.46 4.73
N VAL A 53 8.02 10.26 4.18
CA VAL A 53 7.87 10.01 2.74
C VAL A 53 6.40 10.10 2.32
N CYS A 54 5.48 9.59 3.14
CA CYS A 54 4.04 9.72 2.89
C CYS A 54 3.60 11.18 2.96
N GLU A 55 4.04 11.91 3.98
CA GLU A 55 3.77 13.35 4.13
C GLU A 55 4.29 14.14 2.93
N ALA A 56 5.48 13.80 2.43
CA ALA A 56 6.03 14.44 1.22
C ALA A 56 5.15 14.21 -0.02
N LEU A 57 4.47 13.07 -0.09
CA LEU A 57 3.49 12.73 -1.12
C LEU A 57 2.08 13.29 -0.84
N GLY A 58 1.89 14.02 0.26
CA GLY A 58 0.58 14.54 0.68
C GLY A 58 -0.38 13.46 1.17
N LEU A 59 0.14 12.37 1.73
CA LEU A 59 -0.61 11.21 2.19
C LEU A 59 -0.29 10.89 3.65
N THR A 60 -1.24 10.26 4.34
CA THR A 60 -0.96 9.58 5.60
C THR A 60 -0.43 8.17 5.35
N LEU A 61 0.19 7.57 6.36
CA LEU A 61 0.55 6.14 6.33
C LEU A 61 -0.68 5.26 6.05
N SER A 62 -1.82 5.57 6.67
CA SER A 62 -3.06 4.82 6.51
C SER A 62 -3.58 4.83 5.07
N ASP A 63 -3.44 5.95 4.35
CA ASP A 63 -3.87 6.04 2.95
C ASP A 63 -3.14 5.02 2.08
N VAL A 64 -1.82 4.87 2.28
CA VAL A 64 -1.00 3.90 1.55
C VAL A 64 -1.46 2.46 1.82
N PHE A 65 -1.75 2.12 3.07
CA PHE A 65 -2.20 0.77 3.43
C PHE A 65 -3.62 0.47 2.90
N ILE A 66 -4.53 1.45 2.94
CA ILE A 66 -5.88 1.30 2.40
C ILE A 66 -5.84 1.04 0.90
N GLN A 67 -5.02 1.80 0.15
CA GLN A 67 -4.85 1.59 -1.29
C GLN A 67 -4.31 0.17 -1.59
N LEU A 68 -3.32 -0.29 -0.82
CA LEU A 68 -2.80 -1.65 -0.97
C LEU A 68 -3.85 -2.73 -0.70
N ALA A 69 -4.66 -2.56 0.35
CA ALA A 69 -5.73 -3.49 0.68
C ALA A 69 -6.82 -3.56 -0.41
N GLN A 70 -7.09 -2.45 -1.09
CA GLN A 70 -8.03 -2.40 -2.22
C GLN A 70 -7.47 -3.09 -3.47
N THR A 71 -6.15 -3.08 -3.65
CA THR A 71 -5.49 -3.66 -4.83
C THR A 71 -5.29 -5.18 -4.69
N GLN A 72 -5.39 -5.73 -3.48
CA GLN A 72 -5.37 -7.18 -3.30
C GLN A 72 -6.67 -7.78 -3.83
N PRO A 73 -6.60 -8.86 -4.63
CA PRO A 73 -7.79 -9.55 -5.10
C PRO A 73 -8.57 -10.01 -3.87
N ARG A 74 -9.72 -9.37 -3.63
CA ARG A 74 -10.67 -9.86 -2.64
C ARG A 74 -11.14 -11.22 -3.14
N VAL A 75 -10.76 -12.28 -2.43
CA VAL A 75 -11.36 -13.60 -2.64
C VAL A 75 -12.83 -13.42 -2.29
N SER A 76 -13.63 -13.21 -3.33
CA SER A 76 -15.07 -12.97 -3.30
C SER A 76 -15.80 -14.22 -3.80
N GLN A 77 -15.16 -15.38 -3.65
CA GLN A 77 -15.73 -16.66 -3.98
C GLN A 77 -16.09 -17.38 -2.70
N LEU A 78 -17.35 -17.81 -2.65
CA LEU A 78 -17.83 -18.71 -1.63
C LEU A 78 -17.22 -20.09 -1.87
N SER A 79 -16.91 -20.81 -0.81
CA SER A 79 -16.61 -22.23 -0.93
C SER A 79 -17.86 -22.97 -1.44
N HIS A 80 -17.68 -24.11 -2.12
CA HIS A 80 -18.81 -24.93 -2.56
C HIS A 80 -19.79 -25.30 -1.44
N GLY A 81 -19.30 -25.47 -0.20
CA GLY A 81 -20.16 -25.68 0.96
C GLY A 81 -21.05 -24.47 1.25
N GLN A 82 -20.49 -23.27 1.25
CA GLN A 82 -21.24 -22.03 1.43
C GLN A 82 -22.22 -21.75 0.28
N GLU A 83 -21.84 -22.07 -0.97
CA GLU A 83 -22.74 -21.96 -2.12
C GLU A 83 -23.96 -22.87 -1.95
N ARG A 84 -23.76 -24.13 -1.54
CA ARG A 84 -24.86 -25.06 -1.25
C ARG A 84 -25.74 -24.55 -0.12
N GLU A 85 -25.14 -24.05 0.95
CA GLU A 85 -25.88 -23.52 2.10
C GLU A 85 -26.73 -22.29 1.72
N LEU A 86 -26.22 -21.41 0.86
CA LEU A 86 -26.99 -20.28 0.32
C LEU A 86 -28.14 -20.73 -0.60
N LEU A 87 -27.93 -21.77 -1.43
CA LEU A 87 -28.98 -22.31 -2.29
C LEU A 87 -30.10 -22.97 -1.47
N GLU A 88 -29.75 -23.63 -0.37
CA GLU A 88 -30.69 -24.27 0.56
C GLU A 88 -31.42 -23.24 1.43
N ASN A 89 -30.78 -22.12 1.77
CA ASN A 89 -31.39 -21.04 2.54
C ASN A 89 -31.04 -19.64 1.98
N PRO A 90 -31.81 -19.16 0.99
CA PRO A 90 -31.57 -17.86 0.36
C PRO A 90 -31.62 -16.66 1.31
N ARG A 91 -32.22 -16.80 2.52
CA ARG A 91 -32.22 -15.72 3.52
C ARG A 91 -30.81 -15.40 4.04
N LEU A 92 -29.86 -16.33 3.90
CA LEU A 92 -28.46 -16.13 4.25
C LEU A 92 -27.75 -15.11 3.34
N LEU A 93 -28.35 -14.71 2.21
CA LEU A 93 -27.87 -13.62 1.36
C LEU A 93 -28.10 -12.22 1.95
N LEU A 94 -28.90 -12.11 3.02
CA LEU A 94 -29.24 -10.84 3.63
C LEU A 94 -28.16 -10.44 4.65
N ALA A 95 -27.44 -9.36 4.40
CA ALA A 95 -26.63 -8.66 5.41
C ALA A 95 -27.46 -7.50 5.99
N ALA A 96 -27.60 -7.45 7.32
CA ALA A 96 -28.26 -6.36 8.03
C ALA A 96 -27.37 -5.10 8.08
#